data_AF-A0AB36JBC4-F1
#
_entry.id   AF-A0AB36JBC4-F1
#
_cell.length_a   1.000
_cell.length_b   1.000
_cell.length_c   1.000
_cell.angle_alpha   90.00
_cell.angle_beta   90.00
_cell.angle_gamma   90.00
#
_symmetry.space_group_name_H-M   'P 1'
#
loop_
_entity.id
_entity.type
_entity.pdbx_description
1 polymer ?
#
loop_
_entity_poly.entity_id
_entity_poly.type
_entity_poly.pdbx_seq_one_letter_code
_entity_poly.pdbx_strand_id
1 'polypeptide(L)'
;MIESRFSQNKPEEQLALPSREQLEWQDLELGMFCHFGINTFCDQEWGEGNDSPAVFNPLHLDAHQWVSTAKEAGFRYFILTAKHHDGFCLWPTATSTYSVASSPWKEGRGDVVKECAEACRELGVGFGIYLSPWDRHEPCYADPQAYDDFYALQLQELLTGYGPLTEIWFDGAGSEGRNYDWQRIMDLIKRHQPGAMVFNMGAPTIRWVGNEDGVAPYPCWNTANSARGSMFSEASLNWLPGTPSWVPAECDVPIRKDRWFWHPEEEHLLLSLEQLMDIYYRSVGHGATLLLNVAPDNRGLFPEADVQRLLEFGKEIRRRFDKALAVTAGTGDIVELELPAATVIDHAEIMEDIAYGERVEGYMLEAYSNGAWLELKRGSAIGHKKIDVFPPVVAEKIRLRVSEAAASPKIRRLAVYHCGESLE
;
A
#
# COMPACT_ATOMS: atom_id res chain seq x y z
N MET A 1 -40.56 21.06 25.00
CA MET A 1 -40.88 19.79 24.34
C MET A 1 -40.26 19.83 22.96
N ILE A 2 -39.03 19.33 22.84
CA ILE A 2 -38.43 18.94 21.57
C ILE A 2 -38.09 17.48 21.79
N GLU A 3 -38.89 16.62 21.17
CA GLU A 3 -38.81 15.18 21.32
C GLU A 3 -37.47 14.68 20.80
N SER A 4 -36.74 13.99 21.66
CA SER A 4 -35.65 13.12 21.27
C SER A 4 -36.23 12.06 20.32
N ARG A 5 -35.95 12.20 19.03
CA ARG A 5 -36.04 11.07 18.10
C ARG A 5 -34.94 10.09 18.46
N PHE A 6 -35.21 9.27 19.46
CA PHE A 6 -34.51 8.01 19.63
C PHE A 6 -34.75 7.21 18.36
N SER A 7 -33.78 7.26 17.45
CA SER A 7 -33.63 6.18 16.49
C SER A 7 -33.36 4.93 17.30
N GLN A 8 -34.22 3.94 17.11
CA GLN A 8 -34.04 2.60 17.64
C GLN A 8 -32.60 2.17 17.34
N ASN A 9 -31.86 1.75 18.36
CA ASN A 9 -30.62 1.01 18.16
C ASN A 9 -30.94 -0.09 17.16
N LYS A 10 -30.49 0.07 15.91
CA LYS A 10 -30.36 -1.08 15.00
C LYS A 10 -29.62 -2.14 15.82
N PRO A 11 -30.02 -3.42 15.77
CA PRO A 11 -29.12 -4.49 16.21
C PRO A 11 -27.77 -4.18 15.58
N GLU A 12 -26.64 -4.34 16.28
CA GLU A 12 -25.33 -4.31 15.63
C GLU A 12 -25.41 -5.33 14.48
N GLU A 13 -25.74 -4.86 13.26
CA GLU A 13 -25.51 -5.60 12.04
C GLU A 13 -24.05 -5.97 12.14
N GLN A 14 -23.76 -7.26 11.95
CA GLN A 14 -22.44 -7.81 12.20
C GLN A 14 -21.44 -7.08 11.28
N LEU A 15 -20.84 -6.00 11.79
CA LEU A 15 -19.91 -5.18 11.05
C LEU A 15 -18.78 -6.09 10.58
N ALA A 16 -18.31 -5.88 9.36
CA ALA A 16 -17.11 -6.55 8.91
C ALA A 16 -15.96 -6.16 9.86
N LEU A 17 -15.20 -7.16 10.30
CA LEU A 17 -14.06 -6.96 11.17
C LEU A 17 -12.78 -7.35 10.41
N PRO A 18 -11.68 -6.61 10.57
CA PRO A 18 -10.38 -7.05 10.09
C PRO A 18 -9.91 -8.29 10.84
N SER A 19 -9.12 -9.12 10.17
CA SER A 19 -8.25 -10.07 10.85
C SER A 19 -7.14 -9.34 11.64
N ARG A 20 -6.43 -10.06 12.51
CA ARG A 20 -5.26 -9.50 13.21
C ARG A 20 -4.18 -9.06 12.21
N GLU A 21 -3.98 -9.85 11.16
CA GLU A 21 -2.99 -9.60 10.12
C GLU A 21 -3.36 -8.36 9.28
N GLN A 22 -4.65 -8.14 9.01
CA GLN A 22 -5.12 -6.92 8.35
C GLN A 22 -4.91 -5.69 9.23
N LEU A 23 -5.19 -5.77 10.54
CA LEU A 23 -4.90 -4.69 11.49
C LEU A 23 -3.41 -4.34 11.48
N GLU A 24 -2.55 -5.36 11.57
CA GLU A 24 -1.09 -5.19 11.55
C GLU A 24 -0.61 -4.55 10.24
N TRP A 25 -1.16 -4.96 9.09
CA TRP A 25 -0.83 -4.39 7.79
C TRP A 25 -1.30 -2.92 7.65
N GLN A 26 -2.51 -2.60 8.10
CA GLN A 26 -3.03 -1.22 8.03
C GLN A 26 -2.19 -0.26 8.87
N ASP A 27 -1.66 -0.71 10.02
CA ASP A 27 -0.73 0.07 10.86
C ASP A 27 0.67 0.24 10.23
N LEU A 28 1.01 -0.45 9.13
CA LEU A 28 2.26 -0.21 8.40
C LEU A 28 2.23 1.12 7.62
N GLU A 29 1.06 1.51 7.11
CA GLU A 29 0.76 2.73 6.33
C GLU A 29 1.54 2.89 5.01
N LEU A 30 2.86 2.74 5.03
CA LEU A 30 3.79 3.00 3.93
C LEU A 30 4.55 1.72 3.52
N GLY A 31 4.34 1.28 2.28
CA GLY A 31 5.10 0.24 1.60
C GLY A 31 5.94 0.81 0.46
N MET A 32 7.07 0.17 0.18
CA MET A 32 7.87 0.46 -1.01
C MET A 32 7.73 -0.68 -2.01
N PHE A 33 7.39 -0.33 -3.24
CA PHE A 33 7.43 -1.26 -4.37
C PHE A 33 8.76 -1.10 -5.11
N CYS A 34 9.29 -2.18 -5.63
CA CYS A 34 10.51 -2.20 -6.41
C CYS A 34 10.30 -3.04 -7.67
N HIS A 35 9.99 -2.35 -8.76
CA HIS A 35 10.04 -2.92 -10.10
C HIS A 35 11.48 -2.96 -10.59
N PHE A 36 11.98 -4.18 -10.73
CA PHE A 36 13.31 -4.47 -11.25
C PHE A 36 13.27 -5.78 -12.02
N GLY A 37 14.03 -5.88 -13.10
CA GLY A 37 13.95 -7.02 -14.00
C GLY A 37 14.71 -6.78 -15.29
N ILE A 38 14.49 -7.66 -16.27
CA ILE A 38 15.10 -7.53 -17.59
C ILE A 38 14.67 -6.23 -18.29
N ASN A 39 13.44 -5.78 -18.03
CA ASN A 39 12.88 -4.55 -18.60
C ASN A 39 13.72 -3.30 -18.27
N THR A 40 14.36 -3.24 -17.09
CA THR A 40 15.32 -2.18 -16.70
C THR A 40 16.50 -2.07 -17.68
N PHE A 41 16.92 -3.18 -18.28
CA PHE A 41 18.04 -3.22 -19.22
C PHE A 41 17.61 -3.04 -20.68
N CYS A 42 16.32 -3.16 -20.94
CA CYS A 42 15.72 -3.07 -22.27
C CYS A 42 14.93 -1.78 -22.50
N ASP A 43 14.88 -0.87 -21.52
CA ASP A 43 14.17 0.42 -21.60
C ASP A 43 12.66 0.23 -21.86
N GLN A 44 12.03 -0.66 -21.08
CA GLN A 44 10.65 -1.09 -21.26
C GLN A 44 9.86 -0.99 -19.96
N GLU A 45 8.58 -0.61 -20.05
CA GLU A 45 7.63 -0.84 -18.97
C GLU A 45 7.16 -2.31 -19.00
N TRP A 46 6.77 -2.80 -20.20
CA TRP A 46 6.27 -4.16 -20.43
C TRP A 46 7.10 -4.88 -21.49
N GLY A 47 7.94 -5.82 -21.07
CA GLY A 47 8.70 -6.67 -21.99
C GLY A 47 7.84 -7.72 -22.70
N GLU A 48 8.27 -8.15 -23.89
CA GLU A 48 7.54 -9.10 -24.76
C GLU A 48 7.82 -10.57 -24.41
N GLY A 49 8.71 -10.83 -23.45
CA GLY A 49 9.12 -12.18 -23.02
C GLY A 49 10.12 -12.86 -23.95
N ASN A 50 10.78 -12.11 -24.85
CA ASN A 50 11.76 -12.64 -25.79
C ASN A 50 13.17 -12.02 -25.66
N ASP A 51 13.35 -11.07 -24.74
CA ASP A 51 14.64 -10.46 -24.44
C ASP A 51 15.63 -11.51 -23.94
N SER A 52 16.91 -11.36 -24.27
CA SER A 52 17.89 -12.37 -23.88
C SER A 52 18.25 -12.23 -22.40
N PRO A 53 18.24 -13.31 -21.58
CA PRO A 53 18.78 -13.26 -20.21
C PRO A 53 20.20 -12.69 -20.12
N ALA A 54 20.96 -12.71 -21.22
CA ALA A 54 22.29 -12.13 -21.32
C ALA A 54 22.34 -10.61 -21.07
N VAL A 55 21.23 -9.89 -21.26
CA VAL A 55 21.17 -8.43 -21.04
C VAL A 55 21.06 -8.06 -19.55
N PHE A 56 20.56 -8.98 -18.72
CA PHE A 56 20.45 -8.75 -17.28
C PHE A 56 21.84 -8.87 -16.62
N ASN A 57 22.45 -7.73 -16.28
CA ASN A 57 23.79 -7.71 -15.69
C ASN A 57 24.06 -6.51 -14.77
N PRO A 58 23.34 -6.34 -13.63
CA PRO A 58 23.58 -5.26 -12.69
C PRO A 58 24.87 -5.48 -11.89
N LEU A 59 25.98 -4.92 -12.36
CA LEU A 59 27.31 -5.13 -11.78
C LEU A 59 27.48 -4.59 -10.34
N HIS A 60 26.61 -3.66 -9.94
CA HIS A 60 26.66 -2.99 -8.64
C HIS A 60 25.37 -3.17 -7.85
N LEU A 61 24.61 -4.24 -8.12
CA LEU A 61 23.38 -4.52 -7.40
C LEU A 61 23.62 -4.51 -5.89
N ASP A 62 22.86 -3.69 -5.18
CA ASP A 62 22.89 -3.59 -3.72
C ASP A 62 21.46 -3.48 -3.17
N ALA A 63 20.87 -4.63 -2.85
CA ALA A 63 19.56 -4.69 -2.21
C ALA A 63 19.56 -4.05 -0.80
N HIS A 64 20.70 -3.99 -0.13
CA HIS A 64 20.81 -3.30 1.16
C HIS A 64 20.65 -1.79 0.97
N GLN A 65 21.18 -1.19 -0.11
CA GLN A 65 20.91 0.21 -0.45
C GLN A 65 19.42 0.49 -0.68
N TRP A 66 18.70 -0.41 -1.34
CA TRP A 66 17.26 -0.27 -1.56
C TRP A 66 16.49 -0.26 -0.24
N VAL A 67 16.70 -1.29 0.58
CA VAL A 67 15.94 -1.49 1.82
C VAL A 67 16.33 -0.48 2.90
N SER A 68 17.60 -0.09 2.99
CA SER A 68 18.05 0.95 3.92
C SER A 68 17.43 2.31 3.57
N THR A 69 17.39 2.66 2.28
CA THR A 69 16.68 3.86 1.80
C THR A 69 15.21 3.83 2.18
N ALA A 70 14.52 2.69 1.94
CA ALA A 70 13.13 2.50 2.32
C ALA A 70 12.91 2.74 3.83
N LYS A 71 13.74 2.12 4.66
CA LYS A 71 13.66 2.27 6.12
C LYS A 71 13.89 3.72 6.58
N GLU A 72 14.90 4.39 6.06
CA GLU A 72 15.24 5.78 6.43
C GLU A 72 14.16 6.78 6.00
N ALA A 73 13.54 6.54 4.85
CA ALA A 73 12.39 7.29 4.36
C ALA A 73 11.09 6.96 5.13
N GLY A 74 11.05 5.87 5.90
CA GLY A 74 9.96 5.54 6.80
C GLY A 74 8.99 4.48 6.27
N PHE A 75 9.30 3.82 5.17
CA PHE A 75 8.57 2.66 4.70
C PHE A 75 8.75 1.48 5.65
N ARG A 76 7.73 0.64 5.77
CA ARG A 76 7.66 -0.46 6.75
C ARG A 76 7.72 -1.84 6.12
N TYR A 77 7.41 -1.92 4.84
CA TYR A 77 7.55 -3.14 4.04
C TYR A 77 8.07 -2.82 2.63
N PHE A 78 8.65 -3.82 1.99
CA PHE A 78 9.28 -3.73 0.68
C PHE A 78 8.82 -4.90 -0.19
N ILE A 79 8.24 -4.61 -1.36
CA ILE A 79 7.75 -5.59 -2.32
C ILE A 79 8.67 -5.58 -3.53
N LEU A 80 9.21 -6.75 -3.91
CA LEU A 80 10.01 -6.93 -5.13
C LEU A 80 9.19 -7.61 -6.21
N THR A 81 9.28 -7.15 -7.46
CA THR A 81 8.82 -7.90 -8.64
C THR A 81 9.69 -9.14 -8.87
N ALA A 82 9.37 -10.24 -8.19
CA ALA A 82 10.09 -11.50 -8.35
C ALA A 82 10.00 -12.02 -9.79
N LYS A 83 8.84 -11.83 -10.44
CA LYS A 83 8.61 -12.02 -11.87
C LYS A 83 7.56 -11.00 -12.36
N HIS A 84 7.87 -10.27 -13.42
CA HIS A 84 6.94 -9.37 -14.10
C HIS A 84 6.31 -10.04 -15.34
N HIS A 85 5.47 -9.34 -16.11
CA HIS A 85 4.72 -9.91 -17.23
C HIS A 85 5.59 -10.54 -18.33
N ASP A 86 6.82 -10.05 -18.50
CA ASP A 86 7.80 -10.60 -19.44
C ASP A 86 8.26 -12.02 -19.06
N GLY A 87 8.02 -12.46 -17.82
CA GLY A 87 8.30 -13.82 -17.36
C GLY A 87 9.71 -14.05 -16.81
N PHE A 88 10.61 -13.07 -16.85
CA PHE A 88 11.98 -13.24 -16.33
C PHE A 88 11.97 -13.34 -14.80
N CYS A 89 12.48 -14.46 -14.27
CA CYS A 89 12.49 -14.71 -12.83
C CYS A 89 13.76 -14.17 -12.17
N LEU A 90 13.59 -13.34 -11.14
CA LEU A 90 14.68 -12.74 -10.35
C LEU A 90 15.36 -13.69 -9.33
N TRP A 91 14.92 -14.94 -9.28
CA TRP A 91 15.51 -16.01 -8.50
C TRP A 91 15.83 -17.21 -9.40
N PRO A 92 16.78 -18.10 -9.01
CA PRO A 92 17.16 -19.26 -9.80
C PRO A 92 16.10 -20.38 -9.68
N THR A 93 14.90 -20.13 -10.22
CA THR A 93 13.77 -21.07 -10.23
C THR A 93 14.15 -22.39 -10.90
N ALA A 94 13.61 -23.51 -10.39
CA ALA A 94 13.76 -24.80 -11.04
C ALA A 94 12.79 -25.00 -12.23
N THR A 95 11.80 -24.11 -12.41
CA THR A 95 10.72 -24.31 -13.38
C THR A 95 11.05 -23.82 -14.79
N SER A 96 11.95 -22.84 -14.94
CA SER A 96 12.28 -22.22 -16.22
C SER A 96 13.75 -21.82 -16.30
N THR A 97 14.30 -21.85 -17.52
CA THR A 97 15.62 -21.29 -17.81
C THR A 97 15.59 -19.77 -17.96
N TYR A 98 14.41 -19.14 -18.01
CA TYR A 98 14.27 -17.70 -18.17
C TYR A 98 14.33 -16.98 -16.81
N SER A 99 15.52 -17.02 -16.23
CA SER A 99 15.79 -16.49 -14.90
C SER A 99 17.22 -15.97 -14.79
N VAL A 100 17.53 -15.36 -13.64
CA VAL A 100 18.89 -14.94 -13.27
C VAL A 100 19.94 -16.05 -13.41
N ALA A 101 19.55 -17.32 -13.33
CA ALA A 101 20.45 -18.46 -13.53
C ALA A 101 21.04 -18.55 -14.95
N SER A 102 20.35 -17.99 -15.94
CA SER A 102 20.83 -17.92 -17.34
C SER A 102 21.47 -16.58 -17.70
N SER A 103 21.57 -15.66 -16.74
CA SER A 103 22.19 -14.35 -16.92
C SER A 103 23.69 -14.37 -16.57
N PRO A 104 24.50 -13.44 -17.12
CA PRO A 104 25.91 -13.30 -16.72
C PRO A 104 26.08 -12.76 -15.30
N TRP A 105 25.03 -12.16 -14.73
CA TRP A 105 25.08 -11.57 -13.40
C TRP A 105 25.47 -12.61 -12.35
N LYS A 106 26.51 -12.30 -11.58
CA LYS A 106 27.13 -13.21 -10.59
C LYS A 106 27.40 -14.62 -11.15
N GLU A 107 27.74 -14.70 -12.44
CA GLU A 107 28.00 -15.94 -13.17
C GLU A 107 26.83 -16.94 -13.09
N GLY A 108 25.59 -16.45 -13.17
CA GLY A 108 24.37 -17.27 -13.10
C GLY A 108 24.06 -17.83 -11.71
N ARG A 109 24.71 -17.32 -10.65
CA ARG A 109 24.53 -17.77 -9.25
C ARG A 109 23.83 -16.73 -8.38
N GLY A 110 23.41 -15.61 -8.96
CA GLY A 110 22.71 -14.56 -8.25
C GLY A 110 21.26 -14.93 -7.93
N ASP A 111 20.71 -14.27 -6.92
CA ASP A 111 19.33 -14.41 -6.48
C ASP A 111 18.89 -13.09 -5.85
N VAL A 112 18.19 -12.25 -6.63
CA VAL A 112 17.79 -10.91 -6.18
C VAL A 112 16.72 -11.00 -5.09
N VAL A 113 15.82 -11.99 -5.19
CA VAL A 113 14.76 -12.22 -4.20
C VAL A 113 15.38 -12.52 -2.84
N LYS A 114 16.42 -13.37 -2.81
CA LYS A 114 17.18 -13.64 -1.60
C LYS A 114 17.88 -12.40 -1.05
N GLU A 115 18.58 -11.63 -1.89
CA GLU A 115 19.29 -10.42 -1.43
C GLU A 115 18.33 -9.40 -0.81
N CYS A 116 17.14 -9.19 -1.40
CA CYS A 116 16.11 -8.33 -0.82
C CYS A 116 15.53 -8.89 0.48
N ALA A 117 15.21 -10.18 0.53
CA ALA A 117 14.67 -10.83 1.74
C ALA A 117 15.65 -10.76 2.92
N GLU A 118 16.94 -10.96 2.65
CA GLU A 118 18.01 -10.88 3.65
C GLU A 118 18.20 -9.45 4.16
N ALA A 119 18.22 -8.45 3.27
CA ALA A 119 18.30 -7.04 3.64
C ALA A 119 17.09 -6.58 4.46
N CYS A 120 15.87 -6.99 4.07
CA CYS A 120 14.64 -6.73 4.82
C CYS A 120 14.71 -7.29 6.24
N ARG A 121 15.13 -8.55 6.38
CA ARG A 121 15.29 -9.21 7.67
C ARG A 121 16.34 -8.53 8.56
N GLU A 122 17.48 -8.15 8.00
CA GLU A 122 18.55 -7.46 8.73
C GLU A 122 18.09 -6.08 9.22
N LEU A 123 17.36 -5.35 8.40
CA LEU A 123 16.95 -3.97 8.68
C LEU A 123 15.61 -3.88 9.42
N GLY A 124 14.89 -4.99 9.59
CA GLY A 124 13.58 -5.01 10.26
C GLY A 124 12.47 -4.37 9.42
N VAL A 125 12.54 -4.54 8.10
CA VAL A 125 11.51 -4.14 7.13
C VAL A 125 10.76 -5.40 6.70
N GLY A 126 9.43 -5.34 6.60
CA GLY A 126 8.63 -6.45 6.07
C GLY A 126 9.00 -6.76 4.62
N PHE A 127 9.04 -8.03 4.22
CA PHE A 127 9.33 -8.42 2.84
C PHE A 127 8.09 -8.95 2.15
N GLY A 128 7.78 -8.46 0.96
CA GLY A 128 6.72 -8.97 0.11
C GLY A 128 7.24 -9.28 -1.29
N ILE A 129 6.42 -9.98 -2.07
CA ILE A 129 6.74 -10.35 -3.44
C ILE A 129 5.58 -10.04 -4.36
N TYR A 130 5.91 -9.62 -5.57
CA TYR A 130 5.01 -9.60 -6.70
C TYR A 130 5.35 -10.77 -7.63
N LEU A 131 4.32 -11.51 -8.06
CA LEU A 131 4.45 -12.62 -8.99
C LEU A 131 3.37 -12.50 -10.06
N SER A 132 3.73 -11.93 -11.22
CA SER A 132 2.80 -11.73 -12.34
C SER A 132 2.08 -13.04 -12.70
N PRO A 133 0.74 -13.10 -12.61
CA PRO A 133 -0.03 -14.23 -13.13
C PRO A 133 0.11 -14.34 -14.65
N TRP A 134 0.11 -13.22 -15.36
CA TRP A 134 0.39 -13.17 -16.79
C TRP A 134 1.86 -13.44 -17.08
N ASP A 135 2.15 -14.33 -18.03
CA ASP A 135 3.51 -14.65 -18.45
C ASP A 135 3.59 -14.67 -19.97
N ARG A 136 4.47 -13.83 -20.52
CA ARG A 136 4.67 -13.66 -21.96
C ARG A 136 5.81 -14.52 -22.50
N HIS A 137 6.59 -15.15 -21.63
CA HIS A 137 7.70 -16.02 -22.01
C HIS A 137 7.29 -17.49 -22.04
N GLU A 138 6.63 -17.96 -20.99
CA GLU A 138 6.45 -19.39 -20.73
C GLU A 138 5.55 -20.05 -21.79
N PRO A 139 6.06 -21.01 -22.60
CA PRO A 139 5.28 -21.62 -23.67
C PRO A 139 4.03 -22.34 -23.18
N CYS A 140 4.05 -22.88 -21.95
CA CYS A 140 2.89 -23.54 -21.39
C CYS A 140 1.79 -22.58 -20.96
N TYR A 141 1.99 -21.25 -20.98
CA TYR A 141 0.95 -20.27 -20.67
C TYR A 141 -0.33 -20.52 -21.47
N ALA A 142 -0.25 -20.88 -22.76
CA ALA A 142 -1.43 -21.14 -23.59
C ALA A 142 -2.30 -22.35 -23.13
N ASP A 143 -1.75 -23.26 -22.32
CA ASP A 143 -2.47 -24.37 -21.69
C ASP A 143 -2.77 -24.02 -20.23
N PRO A 144 -4.04 -23.75 -19.86
CA PRO A 144 -4.40 -23.34 -18.51
C PRO A 144 -3.93 -24.31 -17.43
N GLN A 145 -4.11 -25.62 -17.62
CA GLN A 145 -3.77 -26.60 -16.60
C GLN A 145 -2.25 -26.72 -16.43
N ALA A 146 -1.52 -26.80 -17.55
CA ALA A 146 -0.07 -26.90 -17.51
C ALA A 146 0.57 -25.66 -16.88
N TYR A 147 0.05 -24.46 -17.20
CA TYR A 147 0.55 -23.23 -16.59
C TYR A 147 0.17 -23.10 -15.12
N ASP A 148 -1.03 -23.53 -14.69
CA ASP A 148 -1.40 -23.50 -13.27
C ASP A 148 -0.49 -24.44 -12.44
N ASP A 149 -0.09 -25.58 -13.00
CA ASP A 149 0.93 -26.46 -12.41
C ASP A 149 2.30 -25.77 -12.31
N PHE A 150 2.75 -25.12 -13.40
CA PHE A 150 3.99 -24.35 -13.44
C PHE A 150 4.00 -23.19 -12.43
N TYR A 151 2.93 -22.40 -12.40
CA TYR A 151 2.77 -21.24 -11.55
C TYR A 151 2.73 -21.64 -10.07
N ALA A 152 2.02 -22.73 -9.73
CA ALA A 152 1.98 -23.26 -8.38
C ALA A 152 3.37 -23.68 -7.88
N LEU A 153 4.24 -24.22 -8.76
CA LEU A 153 5.61 -24.56 -8.40
C LEU A 153 6.46 -23.31 -8.13
N GLN A 154 6.39 -22.28 -8.99
CA GLN A 154 7.08 -21.01 -8.77
C GLN A 154 6.63 -20.33 -7.47
N LEU A 155 5.31 -20.27 -7.25
CA LEU A 155 4.76 -19.71 -6.03
C LEU A 155 5.24 -20.51 -4.80
N GLN A 156 5.25 -21.84 -4.84
CA GLN A 156 5.73 -22.64 -3.72
C GLN A 156 7.22 -22.38 -3.40
N GLU A 157 8.08 -22.21 -4.40
CA GLU A 157 9.48 -21.81 -4.18
C GLU A 157 9.56 -20.47 -3.41
N LEU A 158 8.80 -19.47 -3.84
CA LEU A 158 8.77 -18.15 -3.22
C LEU A 158 8.17 -18.16 -1.80
N LEU A 159 7.10 -18.92 -1.58
CA LEU A 159 6.44 -19.03 -0.27
C LEU A 159 7.29 -19.77 0.77
N THR A 160 8.31 -20.54 0.36
CA THR A 160 9.07 -21.40 1.28
C THR A 160 10.55 -21.08 1.37
N GLY A 161 11.13 -20.42 0.36
CA GLY A 161 12.57 -20.17 0.27
C GLY A 161 13.08 -18.91 0.97
N TYR A 162 12.22 -17.89 1.17
CA TYR A 162 12.67 -16.52 1.47
C TYR A 162 12.22 -15.97 2.84
N GLY A 163 11.64 -16.82 3.69
CA GLY A 163 11.18 -16.43 5.03
C GLY A 163 9.74 -15.90 5.05
N PRO A 164 9.32 -15.24 6.15
CA PRO A 164 7.97 -14.71 6.28
C PRO A 164 7.70 -13.60 5.27
N LEU A 165 6.52 -13.65 4.63
CA LEU A 165 6.07 -12.61 3.72
C LEU A 165 5.03 -11.72 4.38
N THR A 166 5.19 -10.41 4.22
CA THR A 166 4.18 -9.39 4.58
C THR A 166 3.04 -9.39 3.58
N GLU A 167 3.37 -9.53 2.29
CA GLU A 167 2.41 -9.36 1.21
C GLU A 167 2.80 -10.14 -0.05
N ILE A 168 1.79 -10.65 -0.75
CA ILE A 168 1.90 -11.32 -2.04
C ILE A 168 1.00 -10.58 -3.03
N TRP A 169 1.62 -10.02 -4.05
CA TRP A 169 0.99 -9.17 -5.04
C TRP A 169 0.69 -9.93 -6.33
N PHE A 170 -0.59 -10.04 -6.68
CA PHE A 170 -1.05 -10.65 -7.92
C PHE A 170 -1.68 -9.60 -8.82
N ASP A 171 -1.06 -9.37 -9.96
CA ASP A 171 -1.49 -8.38 -10.94
C ASP A 171 -2.62 -8.88 -11.82
N GLY A 172 -3.65 -8.06 -11.98
CA GLY A 172 -4.74 -8.35 -12.89
C GLY A 172 -4.47 -7.93 -14.34
N ALA A 173 -3.46 -7.10 -14.61
CA ALA A 173 -3.10 -6.68 -15.96
C ALA A 173 -2.69 -7.88 -16.83
N GLY A 174 -3.24 -7.95 -18.05
CA GLY A 174 -2.98 -9.01 -19.02
C GLY A 174 -3.57 -10.38 -18.67
N SER A 175 -4.27 -10.46 -17.53
CA SER A 175 -4.98 -11.66 -17.07
C SER A 175 -6.45 -11.68 -17.50
N GLU A 176 -6.91 -10.71 -18.30
CA GLU A 176 -8.30 -10.59 -18.69
C GLU A 176 -8.80 -11.84 -19.43
N GLY A 177 -9.90 -12.42 -18.94
CA GLY A 177 -10.50 -13.62 -19.52
C GLY A 177 -9.80 -14.93 -19.17
N ARG A 178 -8.69 -14.91 -18.42
CA ARG A 178 -8.03 -16.11 -17.91
C ARG A 178 -8.59 -16.49 -16.53
N ASN A 179 -8.90 -17.77 -16.37
CA ASN A 179 -9.28 -18.35 -15.08
C ASN A 179 -8.14 -19.22 -14.56
N TYR A 180 -7.36 -18.69 -13.63
CA TYR A 180 -6.33 -19.45 -12.90
C TYR A 180 -6.98 -20.34 -11.83
N ASP A 181 -6.30 -21.42 -11.44
CA ASP A 181 -6.63 -22.22 -10.25
C ASP A 181 -6.34 -21.45 -8.94
N TRP A 182 -7.15 -20.41 -8.70
CA TRP A 182 -7.04 -19.59 -7.49
C TRP A 182 -7.25 -20.39 -6.22
N GLN A 183 -8.05 -21.47 -6.24
CA GLN A 183 -8.24 -22.31 -5.06
C GLN A 183 -6.90 -22.94 -4.64
N ARG A 184 -6.16 -23.53 -5.58
CA ARG A 184 -4.83 -24.08 -5.32
C ARG A 184 -3.83 -23.02 -4.89
N ILE A 185 -3.83 -21.84 -5.53
CA ILE A 185 -2.97 -20.71 -5.16
C ILE A 185 -3.23 -20.30 -3.70
N MET A 186 -4.49 -20.09 -3.33
CA MET A 186 -4.87 -19.70 -1.97
C MET A 186 -4.55 -20.79 -0.94
N ASP A 187 -4.70 -22.07 -1.30
CA ASP A 187 -4.34 -23.20 -0.43
C ASP A 187 -2.82 -23.27 -0.16
N LEU A 188 -1.98 -22.93 -1.15
CA LEU A 188 -0.54 -22.81 -0.98
C LEU A 188 -0.18 -21.67 -0.03
N ILE A 189 -0.76 -20.49 -0.22
CA ILE A 189 -0.53 -19.32 0.63
C ILE A 189 -0.96 -19.62 2.06
N LYS A 190 -2.18 -20.15 2.25
CA LYS A 190 -2.68 -20.52 3.58
C LYS A 190 -1.80 -21.56 4.29
N ARG A 191 -1.20 -22.49 3.53
CA ARG A 191 -0.32 -23.51 4.10
C ARG A 191 1.03 -22.96 4.52
N HIS A 192 1.62 -22.08 3.72
CA HIS A 192 3.02 -21.68 3.87
C HIS A 192 3.21 -20.28 4.45
N GLN A 193 2.29 -19.36 4.17
CA GLN A 193 2.33 -17.95 4.55
C GLN A 193 0.94 -17.45 4.99
N PRO A 194 0.30 -18.06 6.00
CA PRO A 194 -1.05 -17.68 6.42
C PRO A 194 -1.18 -16.25 6.97
N GLY A 195 -0.05 -15.60 7.26
CA GLY A 195 0.01 -14.22 7.74
C GLY A 195 0.16 -13.16 6.64
N ALA A 196 0.47 -13.56 5.41
CA ALA A 196 0.71 -12.63 4.31
C ALA A 196 -0.61 -12.04 3.80
N MET A 197 -0.59 -10.75 3.46
CA MET A 197 -1.67 -10.15 2.70
C MET A 197 -1.67 -10.68 1.27
N VAL A 198 -2.86 -10.88 0.70
CA VAL A 198 -3.07 -11.26 -0.69
C VAL A 198 -3.75 -10.11 -1.40
N PHE A 199 -3.05 -9.54 -2.38
CA PHE A 199 -3.55 -8.39 -3.12
C PHE A 199 -4.50 -8.79 -4.25
N ASN A 200 -5.68 -8.17 -4.25
CA ASN A 200 -6.64 -7.97 -5.35
C ASN A 200 -7.27 -9.20 -6.03
N MET A 201 -6.52 -10.27 -6.30
CA MET A 201 -6.99 -11.45 -7.05
C MET A 201 -7.26 -12.68 -6.17
N GLY A 202 -8.05 -13.61 -6.68
CA GLY A 202 -8.40 -14.86 -5.99
C GLY A 202 -9.31 -14.62 -4.78
N ALA A 203 -8.82 -14.89 -3.57
CA ALA A 203 -9.48 -14.58 -2.30
C ALA A 203 -8.70 -13.49 -1.55
N PRO A 204 -8.73 -12.24 -2.02
CA PRO A 204 -7.84 -11.20 -1.52
C PRO A 204 -8.14 -10.81 -0.08
N THR A 205 -7.11 -10.39 0.64
CA THR A 205 -7.23 -9.76 1.96
C THR A 205 -7.13 -8.24 1.88
N ILE A 206 -6.62 -7.69 0.77
CA ILE A 206 -6.51 -6.25 0.48
C ILE A 206 -6.85 -6.01 -1.00
N ARG A 207 -7.27 -4.80 -1.37
CA ARG A 207 -7.73 -4.50 -2.74
C ARG A 207 -6.99 -3.34 -3.36
N TRP A 208 -6.93 -3.36 -4.69
CA TRP A 208 -6.51 -2.21 -5.47
C TRP A 208 -7.48 -1.03 -5.29
N VAL A 209 -6.94 0.18 -5.17
CA VAL A 209 -7.75 1.41 -5.03
C VAL A 209 -8.48 1.79 -6.32
N GLY A 210 -8.00 1.33 -7.48
CA GLY A 210 -8.65 1.56 -8.78
C GLY A 210 -7.98 2.58 -9.70
N ASN A 211 -6.80 3.09 -9.33
CA ASN A 211 -5.93 3.93 -10.15
C ASN A 211 -4.47 3.75 -9.72
N GLU A 212 -3.52 4.17 -10.57
CA GLU A 212 -2.08 4.21 -10.29
C GLU A 212 -1.57 5.64 -10.01
N ASP A 213 -2.48 6.58 -9.69
CA ASP A 213 -2.12 7.95 -9.28
C ASP A 213 -1.81 8.03 -7.77
N GLY A 214 -1.96 6.92 -7.03
CA GLY A 214 -1.73 6.85 -5.59
C GLY A 214 -2.85 7.49 -4.75
N VAL A 215 -4.06 7.58 -5.29
CA VAL A 215 -5.15 8.37 -4.69
C VAL A 215 -6.35 7.50 -4.36
N ALA A 216 -6.76 7.52 -3.09
CA ALA A 216 -8.02 6.94 -2.65
C ALA A 216 -9.20 7.92 -2.86
N PRO A 217 -10.37 7.42 -3.31
CA PRO A 217 -11.59 8.21 -3.29
C PRO A 217 -11.93 8.60 -1.84
N TYR A 218 -12.71 9.68 -1.67
CA TYR A 218 -13.24 10.03 -0.36
C TYR A 218 -14.78 10.15 -0.43
N PRO A 219 -15.53 9.37 0.37
CA PRO A 219 -15.07 8.40 1.37
C PRO A 219 -14.37 7.16 0.79
N CYS A 220 -13.44 6.58 1.56
CA CYS A 220 -12.84 5.27 1.27
C CYS A 220 -13.20 4.29 2.39
N TRP A 221 -13.99 3.26 2.07
CA TRP A 221 -14.41 2.25 3.03
C TRP A 221 -13.44 1.06 3.05
N ASN A 222 -13.19 0.47 4.21
CA ASN A 222 -12.37 -0.75 4.32
C ASN A 222 -13.15 -2.01 3.92
N THR A 223 -14.48 -1.90 3.79
CA THR A 223 -15.33 -2.98 3.31
C THR A 223 -15.52 -2.94 1.80
N ALA A 224 -15.41 -4.09 1.13
CA ALA A 224 -15.67 -4.21 -0.30
C ALA A 224 -16.20 -5.61 -0.63
N ASN A 225 -16.92 -5.72 -1.76
CA ASN A 225 -17.37 -6.98 -2.34
C ASN A 225 -16.80 -7.24 -3.75
N SER A 226 -16.05 -6.26 -4.29
CA SER A 226 -15.37 -6.33 -5.57
C SER A 226 -14.30 -5.25 -5.67
N ALA A 227 -13.35 -5.40 -6.58
CA ALA A 227 -12.41 -4.37 -7.01
C ALA A 227 -12.18 -4.46 -8.53
N ARG A 228 -11.65 -3.38 -9.13
CA ARG A 228 -11.24 -3.40 -10.54
C ARG A 228 -10.04 -4.32 -10.73
N GLY A 229 -9.95 -4.95 -11.90
CA GLY A 229 -8.87 -5.87 -12.23
C GLY A 229 -7.62 -5.19 -12.77
N SER A 230 -7.75 -4.12 -13.54
CA SER A 230 -6.63 -3.44 -14.19
C SER A 230 -6.97 -1.98 -14.53
N MET A 231 -5.95 -1.15 -14.78
CA MET A 231 -6.09 0.21 -15.32
C MET A 231 -6.71 0.24 -16.73
N PHE A 232 -6.62 -0.86 -17.47
CA PHE A 232 -7.02 -0.94 -18.88
C PHE A 232 -8.49 -1.34 -19.07
N SER A 233 -9.20 -1.68 -17.98
CA SER A 233 -10.58 -2.13 -18.06
C SER A 233 -11.44 -1.65 -16.90
N GLU A 234 -12.73 -1.46 -17.19
CA GLU A 234 -13.77 -1.24 -16.18
C GLU A 234 -14.24 -2.55 -15.52
N ALA A 235 -13.62 -3.68 -15.88
CA ALA A 235 -14.02 -4.99 -15.39
C ALA A 235 -13.66 -5.15 -13.91
N SER A 236 -14.64 -5.58 -13.13
CA SER A 236 -14.43 -5.98 -11.74
C SER A 236 -13.99 -7.45 -11.66
N LEU A 237 -13.15 -7.76 -10.68
CA LEU A 237 -12.72 -9.12 -10.39
C LEU A 237 -13.84 -9.90 -9.70
N ASN A 238 -14.00 -11.16 -10.09
CA ASN A 238 -14.84 -12.12 -9.38
C ASN A 238 -14.00 -12.81 -8.31
N TRP A 239 -14.07 -12.32 -7.08
CA TRP A 239 -13.38 -12.94 -5.95
C TRP A 239 -13.97 -14.30 -5.60
N LEU A 240 -13.13 -15.18 -5.05
CA LEU A 240 -13.55 -16.51 -4.61
C LEU A 240 -14.57 -16.41 -3.46
N PRO A 241 -15.53 -17.36 -3.36
CA PRO A 241 -16.39 -17.47 -2.19
C PRO A 241 -15.57 -17.56 -0.90
N GLY A 242 -16.00 -16.83 0.13
CA GLY A 242 -15.30 -16.79 1.42
C GLY A 242 -14.22 -15.72 1.54
N THR A 243 -14.00 -14.92 0.50
CA THR A 243 -13.27 -13.64 0.60
C THR A 243 -13.89 -12.80 1.73
N PRO A 244 -13.08 -12.24 2.65
CA PRO A 244 -13.60 -11.43 3.74
C PRO A 244 -14.35 -10.21 3.19
N SER A 245 -15.30 -9.68 3.97
CA SER A 245 -15.94 -8.40 3.62
C SER A 245 -15.04 -7.20 3.95
N TRP A 246 -14.12 -7.36 4.89
CA TRP A 246 -13.06 -6.39 5.17
C TRP A 246 -11.91 -6.65 4.20
N VAL A 247 -11.70 -5.76 3.23
CA VAL A 247 -10.69 -5.87 2.18
C VAL A 247 -10.16 -4.46 1.92
N PRO A 248 -9.33 -3.89 2.80
CA PRO A 248 -8.95 -2.48 2.75
C PRO A 248 -8.19 -2.10 1.48
N ALA A 249 -8.23 -0.82 1.13
CA ALA A 249 -7.59 -0.31 -0.08
C ALA A 249 -6.08 -0.11 0.11
N GLU A 250 -5.32 -0.47 -0.91
CA GLU A 250 -3.93 -0.05 -1.12
C GLU A 250 -3.85 0.87 -2.35
N CYS A 251 -3.16 1.99 -2.19
CA CYS A 251 -2.85 2.95 -3.24
C CYS A 251 -1.43 2.72 -3.74
N ASP A 252 -1.28 2.21 -4.96
CA ASP A 252 -0.01 2.00 -5.64
C ASP A 252 0.28 3.15 -6.62
N VAL A 253 1.54 3.59 -6.69
CA VAL A 253 1.96 4.69 -7.57
C VAL A 253 3.48 4.69 -7.76
N PRO A 254 4.00 5.02 -8.96
CA PRO A 254 5.43 5.23 -9.15
C PRO A 254 5.90 6.63 -8.72
N ILE A 255 7.10 6.68 -8.12
CA ILE A 255 7.75 7.96 -7.75
C ILE A 255 8.15 8.79 -8.98
N ARG A 256 8.34 8.14 -10.13
CA ARG A 256 8.49 8.77 -11.44
C ARG A 256 7.17 8.60 -12.17
N LYS A 257 6.57 9.72 -12.56
CA LYS A 257 5.22 9.71 -13.14
C LYS A 257 5.14 8.74 -14.33
N ASP A 258 4.15 7.84 -14.29
CA ASP A 258 3.86 6.84 -15.33
C ASP A 258 5.02 5.87 -15.62
N ARG A 259 5.93 5.63 -14.65
CA ARG A 259 7.12 4.77 -14.81
C ARG A 259 7.29 3.79 -13.66
N TRP A 260 6.91 2.54 -13.89
CA TRP A 260 7.17 1.47 -12.94
C TRP A 260 8.62 1.03 -13.02
N PHE A 261 9.20 0.87 -14.22
CA PHE A 261 10.61 0.52 -14.38
C PHE A 261 11.49 1.78 -14.51
N TRP A 262 12.80 1.58 -14.39
CA TRP A 262 13.76 2.66 -14.60
C TRP A 262 14.00 2.85 -16.10
N HIS A 263 14.02 4.13 -16.50
CA HIS A 263 14.33 4.59 -17.84
C HIS A 263 15.44 5.65 -17.78
N PRO A 264 16.42 5.63 -18.70
CA PRO A 264 17.47 6.63 -18.77
C PRO A 264 16.91 8.01 -19.14
N GLU A 265 17.49 9.07 -18.58
CA GLU A 265 17.19 10.48 -18.92
C GLU A 265 15.76 10.96 -18.57
N GLU A 266 15.07 10.26 -17.67
CA GLU A 266 13.70 10.59 -17.24
C GLU A 266 13.60 11.21 -15.84
N GLU A 267 14.68 11.81 -15.31
CA GLU A 267 14.70 12.46 -13.97
C GLU A 267 13.64 13.57 -13.84
N HIS A 268 13.27 14.19 -14.96
CA HIS A 268 12.26 15.24 -15.02
C HIS A 268 10.83 14.74 -14.68
N LEU A 269 10.61 13.42 -14.64
CA LEU A 269 9.35 12.79 -14.23
C LEU A 269 9.28 12.53 -12.72
N LEU A 270 10.36 12.74 -11.97
CA LEU A 270 10.41 12.52 -10.53
C LEU A 270 9.43 13.46 -9.79
N LEU A 271 8.43 12.87 -9.13
CA LEU A 271 7.38 13.60 -8.41
C LEU A 271 7.96 14.50 -7.33
N SER A 272 7.57 15.78 -7.33
CA SER A 272 7.99 16.77 -6.34
C SER A 272 7.58 16.36 -4.92
N LEU A 273 8.24 16.93 -3.90
CA LEU A 273 7.86 16.72 -2.51
C LEU A 273 6.38 17.10 -2.26
N GLU A 274 5.90 18.18 -2.88
CA GLU A 274 4.50 18.62 -2.79
C GLU A 274 3.54 17.57 -3.35
N GLN A 275 3.86 17.00 -4.53
CA GLN A 275 3.06 15.94 -5.15
C GLN A 275 3.03 14.68 -4.27
N LEU A 276 4.17 14.28 -3.70
CA LEU A 276 4.23 13.12 -2.79
C LEU A 276 3.45 13.35 -1.49
N MET A 277 3.52 14.55 -0.92
CA MET A 277 2.70 14.89 0.25
C MET A 277 1.22 14.91 -0.07
N ASP A 278 0.81 15.42 -1.23
CA ASP A 278 -0.58 15.39 -1.68
C ASP A 278 -1.07 13.94 -1.88
N ILE A 279 -0.25 13.06 -2.46
CA ILE A 279 -0.52 11.61 -2.51
C ILE A 279 -0.68 11.04 -1.09
N TYR A 280 0.21 11.34 -0.16
CA TYR A 280 0.12 10.88 1.24
C TYR A 280 -1.20 11.30 1.91
N TYR A 281 -1.63 12.55 1.75
CA TYR A 281 -2.92 13.02 2.28
C TYR A 281 -4.12 12.32 1.65
N ARG A 282 -4.03 11.98 0.36
CA ARG A 282 -5.11 11.35 -0.40
C ARG A 282 -5.05 9.82 -0.41
N SER A 283 -4.09 9.20 0.27
CA SER A 283 -3.97 7.76 0.50
C SER A 283 -4.05 7.44 2.00
N VAL A 284 -2.94 7.55 2.72
CA VAL A 284 -2.84 7.35 4.19
C VAL A 284 -3.80 8.28 4.93
N GLY A 285 -3.93 9.53 4.48
CA GLY A 285 -4.87 10.49 5.04
C GLY A 285 -6.35 10.20 4.74
N HIS A 286 -6.65 9.19 3.90
CA HIS A 286 -7.98 8.67 3.59
C HIS A 286 -8.18 7.21 4.07
N GLY A 287 -7.27 6.69 4.90
CA GLY A 287 -7.39 5.38 5.55
C GLY A 287 -6.92 4.20 4.71
N ALA A 288 -6.32 4.46 3.54
CA ALA A 288 -5.66 3.46 2.70
C ALA A 288 -4.15 3.35 3.05
N THR A 289 -3.50 2.26 2.66
CA THR A 289 -2.03 2.22 2.63
C THR A 289 -1.50 2.84 1.33
N LEU A 290 -0.26 3.33 1.37
CA LEU A 290 0.45 3.83 0.19
C LEU A 290 1.62 2.90 -0.14
N LEU A 291 1.59 2.31 -1.33
CA LEU A 291 2.66 1.50 -1.92
C LEU A 291 3.38 2.34 -2.98
N LEU A 292 4.49 2.98 -2.61
CA LEU A 292 5.25 3.85 -3.51
C LEU A 292 6.34 3.06 -4.25
N ASN A 293 6.30 3.03 -5.58
CA ASN A 293 7.32 2.38 -6.39
C ASN A 293 8.56 3.25 -6.60
N VAL A 294 9.72 2.61 -6.50
CA VAL A 294 11.03 3.16 -6.86
C VAL A 294 11.77 2.08 -7.64
N ALA A 295 12.27 2.43 -8.83
CA ALA A 295 12.95 1.49 -9.70
C ALA A 295 14.48 1.62 -9.57
N PRO A 296 15.22 0.52 -9.31
CA PRO A 296 16.66 0.52 -9.47
C PRO A 296 17.05 0.71 -10.94
N ASP A 297 18.14 1.41 -11.18
CA ASP A 297 18.70 1.58 -12.52
C ASP A 297 19.53 0.37 -12.99
N ASN A 298 20.12 0.48 -14.17
CA ASN A 298 20.93 -0.58 -14.77
C ASN A 298 22.25 -0.89 -14.01
N ARG A 299 22.65 -0.07 -13.03
CA ARG A 299 23.75 -0.40 -12.09
C ARG A 299 23.27 -1.41 -11.05
N GLY A 300 21.97 -1.44 -10.77
CA GLY A 300 21.34 -2.18 -9.68
C GLY A 300 21.22 -1.33 -8.40
N LEU A 301 21.08 -0.02 -8.52
CA LEU A 301 20.96 0.93 -7.41
C LEU A 301 19.74 1.81 -7.60
N PHE A 302 19.09 2.24 -6.52
CA PHE A 302 18.18 3.38 -6.63
C PHE A 302 18.96 4.62 -7.06
N PRO A 303 18.50 5.37 -8.08
CA PRO A 303 19.16 6.60 -8.50
C PRO A 303 19.24 7.61 -7.34
N GLU A 304 20.33 8.38 -7.31
CA GLU A 304 20.63 9.28 -6.20
C GLU A 304 19.55 10.37 -6.02
N ALA A 305 18.94 10.84 -7.12
CA ALA A 305 17.84 11.81 -7.09
C ALA A 305 16.58 11.25 -6.40
N ASP A 306 16.27 9.98 -6.68
CA ASP A 306 15.12 9.27 -6.14
C ASP A 306 15.32 9.02 -4.64
N VAL A 307 16.52 8.57 -4.25
CA VAL A 307 16.92 8.45 -2.83
C VAL A 307 16.76 9.77 -2.10
N GLN A 308 17.26 10.88 -2.66
CA GLN A 308 17.12 12.19 -2.05
C GLN A 308 15.65 12.58 -1.85
N ARG A 309 14.81 12.40 -2.88
CA ARG A 309 13.38 12.72 -2.82
C ARG A 309 12.63 11.86 -1.79
N LEU A 310 12.97 10.59 -1.65
CA LEU A 310 12.39 9.70 -0.63
C LEU A 310 12.74 10.16 0.78
N LEU A 311 14.00 10.57 1.01
CA LEU A 311 14.44 11.07 2.31
C LEU A 311 13.79 12.42 2.64
N GLU A 312 13.61 13.30 1.65
CA GLU A 312 12.84 14.54 1.78
C GLU A 312 11.38 14.25 2.18
N PHE A 313 10.73 13.31 1.49
CA PHE A 313 9.37 12.89 1.76
C PHE A 313 9.19 12.32 3.17
N GLY A 314 10.03 11.35 3.55
CA GLY A 314 10.02 10.78 4.90
C GLY A 314 10.28 11.80 6.00
N LYS A 315 11.21 12.73 5.76
CA LYS A 315 11.49 13.85 6.68
C LYS A 315 10.29 14.77 6.82
N GLU A 316 9.58 15.06 5.73
CA GLU A 316 8.42 15.96 5.75
C GLU A 316 7.22 15.34 6.47
N ILE A 317 6.95 14.05 6.27
CA ILE A 317 5.93 13.32 7.06
C ILE A 317 6.25 13.43 8.55
N ARG A 318 7.48 13.10 8.94
CA ARG A 318 7.94 13.18 10.33
C ARG A 318 7.83 14.58 10.91
N ARG A 319 8.23 15.60 10.14
CA ARG A 319 8.13 17.02 10.54
C ARG A 319 6.69 17.39 10.88
N ARG A 320 5.71 16.91 10.10
CA ARG A 320 4.28 17.21 10.27
C ARG A 320 3.65 16.41 11.42
N PHE A 321 3.97 15.12 11.57
CA PHE A 321 3.15 14.20 12.34
C PHE A 321 3.85 13.47 13.51
N ASP A 322 5.17 13.57 13.68
CA ASP A 322 5.87 12.88 14.79
C ASP A 322 5.46 13.41 16.17
N LYS A 323 5.07 14.70 16.24
CA LYS A 323 4.76 15.36 17.51
C LYS A 323 3.44 16.12 17.43
N ALA A 324 2.37 15.43 17.85
CA ALA A 324 1.08 16.07 18.09
C ALA A 324 1.18 17.14 19.18
N LEU A 325 0.39 18.21 19.03
CA LEU A 325 0.25 19.25 20.05
C LEU A 325 -0.58 18.75 21.24
N ALA A 326 -1.59 17.93 20.97
CA ALA A 326 -2.40 17.25 21.96
C ALA A 326 -3.03 15.99 21.33
N VAL A 327 -3.35 14.99 22.16
CA VAL A 327 -3.97 13.72 21.74
C VAL A 327 -5.04 13.31 22.75
N THR A 328 -6.16 12.78 22.27
CA THR A 328 -7.20 12.14 23.07
C THR A 328 -7.71 10.87 22.38
N ALA A 329 -8.53 10.11 23.09
CA ALA A 329 -9.27 8.96 22.57
C ALA A 329 -10.64 8.93 23.27
N GLY A 330 -11.64 8.30 22.66
CA GLY A 330 -12.97 8.27 23.25
C GLY A 330 -13.97 7.41 22.51
N THR A 331 -15.13 7.22 23.14
CA THR A 331 -16.25 6.47 22.57
C THR A 331 -17.53 7.30 22.60
N GLY A 332 -18.39 7.12 21.61
CA GLY A 332 -19.64 7.85 21.46
C GLY A 332 -19.53 9.05 20.51
N ASP A 333 -20.60 9.82 20.42
CA ASP A 333 -20.80 10.78 19.33
C ASP A 333 -19.97 12.06 19.47
N ILE A 334 -19.36 12.28 20.64
CA ILE A 334 -18.54 13.46 20.92
C ILE A 334 -17.24 13.01 21.56
N VAL A 335 -16.12 13.36 20.93
CA VAL A 335 -14.77 13.21 21.49
C VAL A 335 -14.12 14.58 21.53
N GLU A 336 -13.83 15.07 22.73
CA GLU A 336 -13.22 16.37 22.94
C GLU A 336 -11.74 16.23 23.36
N LEU A 337 -10.94 17.17 22.88
CA LEU A 337 -9.51 17.31 23.12
C LEU A 337 -9.25 18.72 23.65
N GLU A 338 -8.71 18.84 24.85
CA GLU A 338 -8.26 20.13 25.40
C GLU A 338 -6.77 20.34 25.08
N LEU A 339 -6.42 21.54 24.61
CA LEU A 339 -5.02 21.91 24.40
C LEU A 339 -4.42 22.46 25.71
N PRO A 340 -3.12 22.24 25.98
CA PRO A 340 -2.47 22.78 27.18
C PRO A 340 -2.49 24.31 27.28
N ALA A 341 -2.54 24.98 26.13
CA ALA A 341 -2.71 26.42 25.98
C ALA A 341 -3.31 26.72 24.60
N ALA A 342 -3.92 27.91 24.46
CA ALA A 342 -4.42 28.39 23.18
C ALA A 342 -3.29 28.42 22.14
N THR A 343 -3.38 27.59 21.09
CA THR A 343 -2.30 27.36 20.13
C THR A 343 -2.85 27.32 18.71
N VAL A 344 -2.06 27.76 17.73
CA VAL A 344 -2.41 27.62 16.31
C VAL A 344 -2.39 26.15 15.91
N ILE A 345 -3.40 25.72 15.16
CA ILE A 345 -3.49 24.38 14.55
C ILE A 345 -3.97 24.52 13.10
N ASP A 346 -3.60 23.57 12.24
CA ASP A 346 -4.01 23.52 10.83
C ASP A 346 -4.27 22.09 10.32
N HIS A 347 -4.03 21.08 11.16
CA HIS A 347 -4.26 19.67 10.84
C HIS A 347 -4.89 18.92 12.01
N ALA A 348 -5.73 17.93 11.68
CA ALA A 348 -6.20 16.91 12.62
C ALA A 348 -6.02 15.51 12.04
N GLU A 349 -5.59 14.58 12.89
CA GLU A 349 -5.54 13.14 12.61
C GLU A 349 -6.61 12.45 13.46
N ILE A 350 -7.46 11.67 12.83
CA ILE A 350 -8.57 10.96 13.45
C ILE A 350 -8.46 9.49 13.08
N MET A 351 -8.54 8.59 14.04
CA MET A 351 -8.41 7.15 13.82
C MET A 351 -9.51 6.42 14.60
N GLU A 352 -10.26 5.56 13.91
CA GLU A 352 -11.16 4.63 14.56
C GLU A 352 -10.39 3.42 15.11
N ASP A 353 -10.93 2.80 16.16
CA ASP A 353 -10.51 1.48 16.62
C ASP A 353 -11.11 0.42 15.70
N ILE A 354 -10.50 0.25 14.54
CA ILE A 354 -10.98 -0.62 13.46
C ILE A 354 -11.00 -2.12 13.84
N ALA A 355 -10.41 -2.52 14.98
CA ALA A 355 -10.60 -3.87 15.54
C ALA A 355 -12.08 -4.16 15.87
N TYR A 356 -12.90 -3.12 15.96
CA TYR A 356 -14.34 -3.19 16.19
C TYR A 356 -15.17 -2.78 14.96
N GLY A 357 -14.56 -2.79 13.77
CA GLY A 357 -15.16 -2.36 12.51
C GLY A 357 -15.02 -0.86 12.27
N GLU A 358 -15.36 -0.44 11.05
CA GLU A 358 -15.44 0.97 10.63
C GLU A 358 -16.86 1.46 10.92
N ARG A 359 -17.01 2.53 11.71
CA ARG A 359 -18.29 2.89 12.34
C ARG A 359 -18.76 4.28 11.96
N VAL A 360 -17.88 5.25 11.79
CA VAL A 360 -18.26 6.64 11.50
C VAL A 360 -18.65 6.80 10.03
N GLU A 361 -19.85 7.32 9.79
CA GLU A 361 -20.38 7.58 8.43
C GLU A 361 -20.42 9.06 8.08
N GLY A 362 -20.47 9.92 9.10
CA GLY A 362 -20.40 11.37 8.97
C GLY A 362 -19.90 12.02 10.25
N TYR A 363 -19.06 13.05 10.13
CA TYR A 363 -18.59 13.82 11.27
C TYR A 363 -18.38 15.30 10.95
N MET A 364 -18.26 16.08 12.03
CA MET A 364 -17.86 17.47 12.02
C MET A 364 -16.72 17.67 13.00
N LEU A 365 -15.67 18.35 12.56
CA LEU A 365 -14.55 18.78 13.40
C LEU A 365 -14.71 20.26 13.72
N GLU A 366 -14.60 20.61 15.00
CA GLU A 366 -14.79 21.98 15.48
C GLU A 366 -13.64 22.39 16.41
N ALA A 367 -13.27 23.67 16.38
CA ALA A 367 -12.36 24.29 17.35
C ALA A 367 -13.11 25.26 18.24
N TYR A 368 -12.80 25.24 19.54
CA TYR A 368 -13.19 26.30 20.45
C TYR A 368 -12.15 27.42 20.41
N SER A 369 -12.57 28.60 19.99
CA SER A 369 -11.74 29.79 19.82
C SER A 369 -12.51 31.03 20.24
N ASN A 370 -11.89 31.90 21.05
CA ASN A 370 -12.48 33.17 21.48
C ASN A 370 -13.89 33.04 22.08
N GLY A 371 -14.12 31.99 22.88
CA GLY A 371 -15.39 31.77 23.56
C GLY A 371 -16.48 31.08 22.73
N ALA A 372 -16.21 30.71 21.47
CA ALA A 372 -17.18 30.08 20.57
C ALA A 372 -16.61 28.85 19.85
N TRP A 373 -17.50 27.92 19.47
CA TRP A 373 -17.16 26.80 18.60
C TRP A 373 -17.22 27.24 17.14
N LEU A 374 -16.17 26.94 16.39
CA LEU A 374 -16.01 27.19 14.96
C LEU A 374 -15.90 25.86 14.23
N GLU A 375 -16.69 25.68 13.17
CA GLU A 375 -16.57 24.51 12.29
C GLU A 375 -15.28 24.61 11.48
N LEU A 376 -14.47 23.54 11.52
CA LEU A 376 -13.23 23.43 10.75
C LEU A 376 -13.43 22.58 9.49
N LYS A 377 -14.13 21.45 9.63
CA LYS A 377 -14.28 20.46 8.58
C LYS A 377 -15.53 19.60 8.79
N ARG A 378 -16.05 19.06 7.68
CA ARG A 378 -16.99 17.94 7.66
C ARG A 378 -16.38 16.79 6.87
N GLY A 379 -16.65 15.58 7.30
CA GLY A 379 -16.17 14.37 6.65
C GLY A 379 -17.15 13.21 6.77
N SER A 380 -16.75 12.07 6.22
CA SER A 380 -17.48 10.81 6.18
C SER A 380 -16.61 9.71 6.79
N ALA A 381 -16.27 8.65 6.04
CA ALA A 381 -15.43 7.56 6.50
C ALA A 381 -14.12 8.06 7.17
N ILE A 382 -13.79 7.46 8.32
CA ILE A 382 -12.53 7.69 9.03
C ILE A 382 -11.65 6.44 8.92
N GLY A 383 -12.17 5.29 9.35
CA GLY A 383 -11.47 4.02 9.25
C GLY A 383 -10.14 4.03 10.01
N HIS A 384 -9.09 3.49 9.38
CA HIS A 384 -7.76 3.40 10.00
C HIS A 384 -7.20 4.77 10.38
N LYS A 385 -7.26 5.74 9.45
CA LYS A 385 -6.77 7.10 9.63
C LYS A 385 -7.42 8.07 8.67
N LYS A 386 -7.85 9.22 9.19
CA LYS A 386 -8.25 10.40 8.43
C LYS A 386 -7.39 11.58 8.81
N ILE A 387 -6.78 12.23 7.83
CA ILE A 387 -6.06 13.50 8.03
C ILE A 387 -6.88 14.63 7.40
N ASP A 388 -7.29 15.59 8.22
CA ASP A 388 -8.01 16.78 7.78
C ASP A 388 -7.10 18.00 7.84
N VAL A 389 -7.00 18.69 6.70
CA VAL A 389 -6.31 19.98 6.56
C VAL A 389 -7.35 21.09 6.51
N PHE A 390 -7.09 22.18 7.24
CA PHE A 390 -7.94 23.37 7.34
C PHE A 390 -7.09 24.64 7.54
N PRO A 391 -7.64 25.85 7.27
CA PRO A 391 -6.92 27.10 7.51
C PRO A 391 -6.46 27.23 8.97
N PRO A 392 -5.26 27.79 9.23
CA PRO A 392 -4.75 27.93 10.58
C PRO A 392 -5.70 28.68 11.52
N VAL A 393 -5.94 28.12 12.71
CA VAL A 393 -6.83 28.68 13.74
C VAL A 393 -6.21 28.57 15.12
N VAL A 394 -6.37 29.59 15.97
CA VAL A 394 -6.02 29.49 17.39
C VAL A 394 -7.14 28.72 18.10
N ALA A 395 -6.82 27.56 18.68
CA ALA A 395 -7.77 26.72 19.38
C ALA A 395 -7.37 26.52 20.85
N GLU A 396 -8.37 26.47 21.72
CA GLU A 396 -8.25 26.05 23.13
C GLU A 396 -8.73 24.60 23.31
N LYS A 397 -9.74 24.20 22.54
CA LYS A 397 -10.30 22.85 22.52
C LYS A 397 -10.64 22.45 21.09
N ILE A 398 -10.67 21.14 20.86
CA ILE A 398 -11.15 20.53 19.63
C ILE A 398 -12.22 19.51 19.97
N ARG A 399 -13.23 19.42 19.13
CA ARG A 399 -14.30 18.42 19.24
C ARG A 399 -14.48 17.73 17.90
N LEU A 400 -14.42 16.41 17.92
CA LEU A 400 -15.04 15.58 16.90
C LEU A 400 -16.50 15.33 17.30
N ARG A 401 -17.43 15.64 16.41
CA ARG A 401 -18.86 15.37 16.57
C ARG A 401 -19.31 14.44 15.44
N VAL A 402 -19.63 13.20 15.79
CA VAL A 402 -20.15 12.21 14.84
C VAL A 402 -21.63 12.52 14.59
N SER A 403 -21.97 12.74 13.32
CA SER A 403 -23.34 13.03 12.88
C SER A 403 -24.08 11.80 12.39
N GLU A 404 -23.37 10.80 11.90
CA GLU A 404 -23.91 9.54 11.40
C GLU A 404 -22.92 8.41 11.65
N ALA A 405 -23.42 7.24 12.08
CA ALA A 405 -22.59 6.09 12.38
C ALA A 405 -23.38 4.77 12.28
N ALA A 406 -22.70 3.72 11.79
CA ALA A 406 -23.23 2.36 11.72
C ALA A 406 -23.34 1.70 13.11
N ALA A 407 -22.49 2.09 14.06
CA ALA A 407 -22.50 1.66 15.45
C ALA A 407 -21.89 2.74 16.35
N SER A 408 -21.94 2.56 17.68
CA SER A 408 -21.34 3.52 18.62
C SER A 408 -19.86 3.77 18.28
N PRO A 409 -19.46 5.02 17.97
CA PRO A 409 -18.10 5.32 17.52
C PRO A 409 -17.04 4.96 18.55
N LYS A 410 -15.89 4.47 18.08
CA LYS A 410 -14.72 4.15 18.90
C LYS A 410 -13.51 4.84 18.27
N ILE A 411 -13.11 5.97 18.83
CA ILE A 411 -11.99 6.77 18.33
C ILE A 411 -10.76 6.39 19.15
N ARG A 412 -9.83 5.66 18.53
CA ARG A 412 -8.55 5.28 19.17
C ARG A 412 -7.60 6.47 19.27
N ARG A 413 -7.74 7.45 18.37
CA ARG A 413 -6.90 8.64 18.36
C ARG A 413 -7.61 9.83 17.71
N LEU A 414 -7.60 10.97 18.41
CA LEU A 414 -7.82 12.30 17.85
C LEU A 414 -6.61 13.15 18.24
N ALA A 415 -5.85 13.59 17.26
CA ALA A 415 -4.65 14.39 17.45
C ALA A 415 -4.68 15.65 16.57
N VAL A 416 -4.06 16.73 17.03
CA VAL A 416 -3.95 17.98 16.25
C VAL A 416 -2.50 18.44 16.14
N TYR A 417 -2.20 19.11 15.03
CA TYR A 417 -0.86 19.52 14.66
C TYR A 417 -0.89 20.96 14.11
N HIS A 418 0.30 21.57 14.11
CA HIS A 418 0.59 22.78 13.35
C HIS A 418 1.75 22.49 12.40
N CYS A 419 1.40 22.20 11.16
CA CYS A 419 2.35 21.79 10.13
C CYS A 419 2.93 23.00 9.37
N GLY A 420 2.19 24.12 9.30
CA GLY A 420 2.56 25.26 8.47
C GLY A 420 2.54 24.97 6.97
N GLU A 421 2.98 25.92 6.16
CA GLU A 421 3.21 25.71 4.73
C GLU A 421 4.41 24.77 4.51
N SER A 422 4.42 24.04 3.39
CA SER A 422 5.58 23.24 2.98
C SER A 422 6.79 24.17 2.87
N LEU A 423 7.90 23.85 3.53
CA LEU A 423 9.15 24.61 3.37
C LEU A 423 9.65 24.35 1.94
N GLU A 424 9.70 25.41 1.12
CA GLU A 424 10.29 25.39 -0.23
C GLU A 424 11.74 24.90 -0.25
#